data_AF-W7B7P8-F1
#
_entry.id   AF-W7B7P8-F1
#
_cell.length_a   1.000
_cell.length_b   1.000
_cell.length_c   1.000
_cell.angle_alpha   90.00
_cell.angle_beta   90.00
_cell.angle_gamma   90.00
#
_symmetry.space_group_name_H-M   'P 1'
#
loop_
_entity.id
_entity.type
_entity.pdbx_description
1 polymer ?
#
loop_
_entity_poly.entity_id
_entity_poly.type
_entity_poly.pdbx_seq_one_letter_code
_entity_poly.pdbx_strand_id
1 'polypeptide(L)'
;MNKKSLFLGAVIGAAAGAVTSILFAPKSGRELRSDIVEKSGEASVVLKELAYNANELLQSVQVLGTEGSTLIKDVSSDIIDSVSKWNEEMEPEKKTLKG
;
A
#
# COMPACT_ATOMS: atom_id res chain seq x y z
N MET A 1 -22.22 -3.74 -4.45
CA MET A 1 -21.23 -3.36 -3.41
C MET A 1 -21.68 -2.08 -2.74
N ASN A 2 -21.60 -2.00 -1.41
CA ASN A 2 -22.06 -0.83 -0.65
C ASN A 2 -21.00 0.28 -0.76
N LYS A 3 -21.35 1.46 -1.26
CA LYS A 3 -20.39 2.58 -1.41
C LYS A 3 -19.73 2.97 -0.08
N LYS A 4 -20.45 2.79 1.03
CA LYS A 4 -19.94 3.02 2.39
C LYS A 4 -18.83 2.07 2.80
N SER A 5 -18.92 0.78 2.44
CA SER A 5 -17.89 -0.20 2.78
C SER A 5 -16.63 0.00 1.92
N LEU A 6 -16.79 0.43 0.67
CA LEU A 6 -15.66 0.79 -0.19
C LEU A 6 -14.96 2.05 0.29
N PHE A 7 -15.71 3.08 0.69
CA PHE A 7 -15.11 4.30 1.24
C PHE A 7 -14.36 4.03 2.55
N LEU A 8 -14.97 3.27 3.46
CA LEU A 8 -14.30 2.87 4.70
C LEU A 8 -13.05 2.04 4.43
N GLY A 9 -13.12 1.09 3.48
CA GLY A 9 -11.97 0.33 3.01
C GLY A 9 -10.87 1.20 2.40
N ALA A 10 -11.23 2.21 1.61
CA ALA A 10 -10.28 3.15 1.01
C ALA A 10 -9.60 4.03 2.08
N VAL A 11 -10.34 4.48 3.10
CA VAL A 11 -9.76 5.26 4.20
C VAL A 11 -8.78 4.43 5.02
N ILE A 12 -9.18 3.20 5.40
CA ILE A 12 -8.32 2.29 6.15
C ILE A 12 -7.10 1.89 5.31
N GLY A 13 -7.30 1.59 4.02
CA GLY A 13 -6.24 1.25 3.08
C GLY A 13 -5.27 2.40 2.83
N ALA A 14 -5.77 3.64 2.72
CA ALA A 14 -4.92 4.83 2.59
C ALA A 14 -4.11 5.09 3.87
N ALA A 15 -4.72 4.93 5.05
CA ALA A 15 -4.03 5.10 6.32
C ALA A 15 -2.95 4.02 6.52
N ALA A 16 -3.30 2.75 6.31
CA ALA A 16 -2.35 1.65 6.40
C ALA A 16 -1.24 1.79 5.33
N GLY A 17 -1.58 2.14 4.09
CA GLY A 17 -0.64 2.35 3.00
C GLY A 17 0.29 3.54 3.22
N ALA A 18 -0.16 4.61 3.85
CA ALA A 18 0.70 5.72 4.25
C ALA A 18 1.70 5.28 5.33
N VAL A 19 1.25 4.53 6.34
CA VAL A 19 2.12 4.02 7.40
C VAL A 19 3.14 3.02 6.85
N THR A 20 2.70 2.07 6.02
CA THR A 20 3.60 1.08 5.42
C THR A 20 4.53 1.70 4.39
N SER A 21 4.09 2.65 3.55
CA SER A 21 4.99 3.34 2.63
C SER A 21 6.03 4.19 3.36
N ILE A 22 5.69 4.81 4.49
CA ILE A 22 6.69 5.49 5.33
C ILE A 22 7.68 4.49 5.95
N LEU A 23 7.21 3.32 6.36
CA LEU A 23 8.04 2.27 6.97
C LEU A 23 8.91 1.52 5.94
N PHE A 24 8.43 1.37 4.71
CA PHE A 24 9.00 0.51 3.67
C PHE A 24 9.61 1.29 2.51
N ALA A 25 9.45 2.62 2.45
CA ALA A 25 10.16 3.43 1.47
C ALA A 25 11.69 3.29 1.70
N PRO A 26 12.48 3.01 0.65
CA PRO A 26 13.94 2.92 0.76
C PRO A 26 14.59 4.27 1.09
N LYS A 27 13.81 5.36 1.08
CA LYS A 27 14.21 6.73 1.41
C LYS A 27 13.69 7.15 2.78
N SER A 28 14.57 7.71 3.59
CA SER A 28 14.22 8.17 4.95
C SER A 28 13.19 9.31 4.90
N GLY A 29 12.35 9.47 5.93
CA GLY A 29 11.37 10.57 6.00
C GLY A 29 11.97 11.99 5.85
N ARG A 30 13.28 12.14 6.10
CA ARG A 30 14.04 13.36 5.81
C ARG A 30 14.24 13.57 4.31
N GLU A 31 14.61 12.53 3.57
CA GLU A 31 14.67 12.58 2.11
C GLU A 31 13.29 12.78 1.50
N LEU A 32 12.25 12.13 2.03
CA LEU A 32 10.89 12.35 1.53
C LEU A 32 10.44 13.80 1.73
N ARG A 33 10.72 14.42 2.89
CA ARG A 33 10.44 15.84 3.10
C ARG A 33 11.30 16.74 2.20
N SER A 34 12.57 16.39 1.99
CA SER A 34 13.48 17.11 1.09
C SER A 34 12.97 17.04 -0.36
N ASP A 35 12.65 15.84 -0.85
CA ASP A 35 12.07 15.58 -2.16
C ASP A 35 10.71 16.27 -2.32
N ILE A 36 9.86 16.27 -1.28
CA ILE A 36 8.57 17.00 -1.29
C ILE A 36 8.81 18.51 -1.38
N VAL A 37 9.77 19.07 -0.65
CA VAL A 37 10.05 20.51 -0.70
C VAL A 37 10.65 20.89 -2.05
N GLU A 38 11.63 20.12 -2.53
CA GLU A 38 12.31 20.30 -3.82
C GLU A 38 11.35 20.12 -5.00
N LYS A 39 10.45 19.14 -4.94
CA LYS A 39 9.45 18.85 -5.97
C LYS A 39 8.07 19.41 -5.66
N SER A 40 7.89 20.26 -4.64
CA SER A 40 6.59 20.83 -4.29
C SER A 40 5.97 21.62 -5.45
N GLY A 41 6.80 22.28 -6.26
CA GLY A 41 6.39 22.95 -7.51
C GLY A 41 5.99 21.98 -8.64
N GLU A 42 6.52 20.75 -8.61
CA GLU A 42 6.30 19.69 -9.62
C GLU A 42 5.32 18.60 -9.13
N ALA A 43 4.86 18.68 -7.89
CA ALA A 43 4.02 17.64 -7.28
C ALA A 43 2.75 17.39 -8.10
N SER A 44 2.21 18.43 -8.75
CA SER A 44 1.07 18.29 -9.66
C SER A 44 1.38 17.46 -10.90
N VAL A 45 2.61 17.51 -11.42
CA VAL A 45 3.07 16.71 -12.57
C VAL A 45 3.22 15.26 -12.15
N VAL A 46 3.90 15.01 -11.03
CA VAL A 46 4.09 13.66 -10.47
C VAL A 46 2.75 13.00 -10.14
N LEU A 47 1.83 13.72 -9.51
CA LEU A 47 0.49 13.21 -9.20
C LEU A 47 -0.33 12.92 -10.46
N LYS A 48 -0.22 13.77 -11.51
CA LYS A 48 -0.88 13.54 -12.79
C LYS A 48 -0.33 12.31 -13.50
N GLU A 49 0.98 12.14 -13.51
CA GLU A 49 1.66 10.98 -14.11
C GLU A 49 1.32 9.69 -13.35
N LEU A 50 1.35 9.73 -12.01
CA LEU A 50 0.92 8.62 -11.18
C LEU A 50 -0.56 8.26 -11.42
N ALA A 51 -1.43 9.27 -11.52
CA ALA A 51 -2.85 9.05 -11.81
C ALA A 51 -3.06 8.50 -13.23
N TYR A 52 -2.29 8.93 -14.21
CA TYR A 52 -2.33 8.40 -15.58
C TYR A 52 -1.96 6.93 -15.60
N ASN A 53 -0.80 6.58 -15.03
CA ASN A 53 -0.31 5.21 -14.95
C ASN A 53 -1.27 4.32 -14.13
N ALA A 54 -1.82 4.82 -13.03
CA ALA A 54 -2.80 4.08 -12.24
C ALA A 54 -4.09 3.82 -13.03
N ASN A 55 -4.58 4.78 -13.81
CA ASN A 55 -5.76 4.58 -14.66
C ASN A 55 -5.50 3.57 -15.78
N GLU A 56 -4.32 3.62 -16.40
CA GLU A 56 -3.93 2.64 -17.42
C GLU A 56 -3.87 1.22 -16.82
N LEU A 57 -3.25 1.08 -15.65
CA LEU A 57 -3.15 -0.19 -14.93
C LEU A 57 -4.53 -0.73 -14.53
N LEU A 58 -5.41 0.15 -14.05
CA LEU A 58 -6.81 -0.20 -13.75
C LEU A 58 -7.58 -0.63 -14.99
N GLN A 59 -7.35 0.01 -16.14
CA GLN A 59 -7.95 -0.40 -17.41
C GLN A 59 -7.44 -1.77 -17.86
N SER A 60 -6.13 -2.03 -17.78
CA SER A 60 -5.56 -3.35 -18.09
C SER A 60 -6.13 -4.43 -17.18
N VAL A 61 -6.28 -4.17 -15.89
CA VAL A 61 -6.89 -5.10 -14.91
C VAL A 61 -8.38 -5.34 -15.19
N GLN A 62 -9.11 -4.30 -15.64
CA GLN A 62 -10.52 -4.42 -16.00
C GLN A 62 -10.76 -5.17 -17.32
N VAL A 63 -9.91 -4.93 -18.33
CA VAL A 63 -9.97 -5.61 -19.63
C VAL A 63 -9.66 -7.11 -19.48
N LEU A 64 -8.81 -7.47 -18.51
CA LEU A 64 -8.48 -8.85 -18.14
C LEU A 64 -9.41 -9.44 -17.07
N GLY A 65 -10.71 -9.12 -17.11
CA GLY A 65 -11.67 -9.28 -15.99
C GLY A 65 -11.75 -10.64 -15.25
N THR A 66 -11.20 -11.73 -15.79
CA THR A 66 -11.05 -13.03 -15.09
C THR A 66 -9.70 -13.18 -14.37
N GLU A 67 -8.61 -12.63 -14.89
CA GLU A 67 -7.26 -12.68 -14.31
C GLU A 67 -7.02 -11.55 -13.29
N GLY A 68 -7.66 -10.40 -13.46
CA GLY A 68 -7.55 -9.30 -12.49
C GLY A 68 -8.07 -9.66 -11.09
N SER A 69 -9.12 -10.49 -11.02
CA SER A 69 -9.69 -10.97 -9.76
C SER A 69 -8.79 -11.99 -9.06
N THR A 70 -8.06 -12.82 -9.82
CA THR A 70 -7.08 -13.77 -9.26
C THR A 70 -5.85 -13.02 -8.76
N LEU A 71 -5.33 -12.04 -9.51
CA LEU A 71 -4.18 -11.23 -9.08
C LEU A 71 -4.45 -10.46 -7.77
N ILE A 72 -5.63 -9.86 -7.61
CA ILE A 72 -5.98 -9.17 -6.35
C ILE A 72 -6.06 -10.16 -5.18
N LYS A 73 -6.54 -11.38 -5.41
CA LYS A 73 -6.58 -12.42 -4.39
C LYS A 73 -5.19 -12.91 -4.03
N ASP A 74 -4.32 -13.11 -5.00
CA ASP A 74 -2.95 -13.59 -4.80
C ASP A 74 -2.14 -12.55 -3.99
N VAL A 75 -2.20 -11.27 -4.39
CA VAL A 75 -1.57 -10.16 -3.63
C VAL A 75 -2.13 -10.07 -2.22
N SER A 76 -3.44 -10.24 -2.05
CA SER A 76 -4.06 -10.24 -0.71
C SER A 76 -3.59 -11.43 0.12
N SER A 77 -3.43 -12.62 -0.48
CA SER A 77 -2.91 -13.83 0.18
C SER A 77 -1.46 -13.62 0.62
N ASP A 78 -0.60 -13.10 -0.25
CA ASP A 78 0.81 -12.85 0.05
C ASP A 78 1.00 -11.84 1.19
N ILE A 79 0.16 -10.79 1.22
CA ILE A 79 0.13 -9.82 2.33
C ILE A 79 -0.31 -10.51 3.62
N ILE A 80 -1.39 -11.30 3.60
CA ILE A 80 -1.89 -12.02 4.77
C ILE A 80 -0.84 -13.01 5.29
N ASP A 81 -0.16 -13.73 4.40
CA ASP A 81 0.90 -14.69 4.74
C ASP A 81 2.11 -13.99 5.34
N SER A 82 2.53 -12.86 4.76
CA SER A 82 3.65 -12.05 5.28
C SER A 82 3.34 -11.47 6.66
N VAL A 83 2.12 -10.98 6.88
CA VAL A 83 1.67 -10.47 8.19
C VAL A 83 1.56 -11.60 9.21
N SER A 84 1.09 -12.79 8.80
CA SER A 84 0.96 -13.96 9.68
C SER A 84 2.33 -14.48 10.11
N LYS A 85 3.27 -14.60 9.17
CA LYS A 85 4.67 -14.96 9.46
C LYS A 85 5.33 -13.96 10.40
N TRP A 86 5.16 -12.66 10.17
CA TRP A 86 5.67 -11.64 11.08
C TRP A 86 5.06 -11.78 12.49
N ASN A 87 3.78 -12.10 12.59
CA ASN A 87 3.12 -12.31 13.88
C ASN A 87 3.63 -13.56 14.61
N GLU A 88 3.87 -14.66 13.91
CA GLU A 88 4.46 -15.90 14.45
C GLU A 88 5.92 -15.70 14.88
N GLU A 89 6.72 -14.98 14.10
CA GLU A 89 8.13 -14.71 14.40
C GLU A 89 8.31 -13.78 15.61
N MET A 90 7.31 -12.95 15.91
CA MET A 90 7.25 -12.09 17.09
C MET A 90 6.67 -12.79 18.35
N GLU A 91 6.12 -14.01 18.25
CA GLU A 91 5.64 -14.78 19.42
C GLU A 91 6.73 -15.31 20.37
N PRO A 92 7.89 -15.84 19.92
CA PRO A 92 8.93 -16.28 20.85
C PRO A 92 9.54 -15.11 21.63
N GLU A 93 9.63 -13.91 21.04
CA GLU A 93 10.21 -12.72 21.67
C GLU A 93 9.26 -12.07 22.70
N LYS A 94 7.94 -12.18 22.52
CA LYS A 94 6.94 -11.73 23.51
C LYS A 94 6.93 -12.58 24.78
N LYS A 95 7.37 -13.84 24.71
CA LYS A 95 7.48 -14.73 25.88
C LYS A 95 8.72 -14.45 26.72
N THR A 96 9.80 -13.93 26.13
CA THR A 96 11.01 -13.52 26.86
C THR A 96 10.94 -12.09 27.42
N LEU A 97 10.06 -11.23 26.90
CA LEU A 97 9.83 -9.86 27.42
C LEU A 97 8.77 -9.79 28.52
N LYS A 98 8.01 -10.87 28.76
CA LYS A 98 7.08 -11.04 29.89
C LYS A 98 7.57 -12.06 30.93
N GLY A 99 8.84 -12.47 30.84
CA GLY A 99 9.54 -13.28 31.85
C GLY A 99 10.39 -12.42 32.76
#